data_AF-A0A410DXA4-F1
#
_entry.id   AF-A0A410DXA4-F1
#
_cell.length_a   1.000
_cell.length_b   1.000
_cell.length_c   1.000
_cell.angle_alpha   90.00
_cell.angle_beta   90.00
_cell.angle_gamma   90.00
#
_symmetry.space_group_name_H-M   'P 1'
#
loop_
_entity.id
_entity.type
_entity.pdbx_description
1 polymer ?
#
loop_
_entity_poly.entity_id
_entity_poly.type
_entity_poly.pdbx_seq_one_letter_code
_entity_poly.pdbx_strand_id
1 'polypeptide(L)'
;MEFISTIRETETSELDVRLAKKGDKEAFGRLIEEYKVSLYRIALTMLTEKQDIEDAMQNTIIKAYEGIIYLKKNEFFKTWLLKILINECRSILRKYKRVAPIEQVNVDIGVRDDYSNIEIQQAVNLLDDDLKIVTRSATR
;
A
#
# COMPACT_ATOMS: atom_id res chain seq x y z
N MET A 1 12.68 -19.83 -6.94
CA MET A 1 11.22 -20.09 -6.86
C MET A 1 10.47 -18.93 -6.20
N GLU A 2 11.00 -18.27 -5.16
CA GLU A 2 10.38 -17.07 -4.56
C GLU A 2 10.23 -15.88 -5.52
N PHE A 3 11.16 -15.72 -6.46
CA PHE A 3 11.12 -14.62 -7.43
C PHE A 3 9.94 -14.69 -8.40
N ILE A 4 9.56 -15.91 -8.82
CA ILE A 4 8.44 -16.10 -9.76
C ILE A 4 7.09 -15.96 -9.03
N SER A 5 7.02 -16.31 -7.74
CA SER A 5 5.83 -16.03 -6.92
C SER A 5 5.64 -14.54 -6.68
N THR A 6 6.70 -13.80 -6.37
CA THR A 6 6.62 -12.34 -6.15
C THR A 6 6.28 -11.55 -7.42
N ILE A 7 6.79 -11.97 -8.59
CA ILE A 7 6.42 -11.34 -9.87
C ILE A 7 4.97 -11.65 -10.25
N ARG A 8 4.48 -12.88 -10.00
CA ARG A 8 3.05 -13.22 -10.22
C ARG A 8 2.10 -12.48 -9.27
N GLU A 9 2.52 -12.24 -8.02
CA GLU A 9 1.75 -11.49 -7.02
C GLU A 9 1.58 -10.02 -7.42
N THR A 10 2.61 -9.38 -7.95
CA THR A 10 2.57 -7.98 -8.39
C THR A 10 1.77 -7.75 -9.68
N GLU A 11 1.88 -8.64 -10.67
CA GLU A 11 1.07 -8.57 -11.91
C GLU A 11 -0.42 -8.78 -11.66
N THR A 12 -0.79 -9.67 -10.73
CA THR A 12 -2.19 -9.96 -10.38
C THR A 12 -2.86 -8.74 -9.72
N SER A 13 -2.13 -8.04 -8.85
CA SER A 13 -2.64 -6.86 -8.14
C SER A 13 -2.90 -5.70 -9.10
N GLU A 14 -2.05 -5.46 -10.11
CA GLU A 14 -2.27 -4.36 -11.06
C GLU A 14 -3.49 -4.59 -11.97
N LEU A 15 -3.71 -5.83 -12.43
CA LEU A 15 -4.87 -6.19 -13.24
C LEU A 15 -6.16 -6.00 -12.44
N ASP A 16 -6.19 -6.47 -11.19
CA ASP A 16 -7.36 -6.34 -10.33
C ASP A 16 -7.67 -4.86 -10.03
N VAL A 17 -6.66 -4.00 -9.89
CA VAL A 17 -6.87 -2.54 -9.77
C VAL A 17 -7.54 -1.98 -11.02
N ARG A 18 -7.10 -2.39 -12.23
CA ARG A 18 -7.71 -1.93 -13.49
C ARG A 18 -9.17 -2.38 -13.62
N LEU A 19 -9.49 -3.61 -13.23
CA LEU A 19 -10.86 -4.15 -13.24
C LEU A 19 -11.74 -3.46 -12.21
N ALA A 20 -11.25 -3.30 -10.98
CA ALA A 20 -11.97 -2.62 -9.91
C ALA A 20 -12.30 -1.16 -10.27
N LYS A 21 -11.38 -0.45 -10.94
CA LYS A 21 -11.65 0.91 -11.48
C LYS A 21 -12.77 0.94 -12.53
N LYS A 22 -13.08 -0.17 -13.19
CA LYS A 22 -14.20 -0.32 -14.12
C LYS A 22 -15.50 -0.76 -13.43
N GLY A 23 -15.50 -0.92 -12.12
CA GLY A 23 -16.67 -1.33 -11.33
C GLY A 23 -16.75 -2.84 -11.06
N ASP A 24 -15.70 -3.61 -11.35
CA ASP A 24 -15.65 -5.02 -10.98
C ASP A 24 -15.50 -5.18 -9.45
N LYS A 25 -16.59 -5.62 -8.81
CA LYS A 25 -16.66 -5.80 -7.36
C LYS A 25 -15.82 -6.97 -6.87
N GLU A 26 -15.70 -8.03 -7.66
CA GLU A 26 -14.93 -9.22 -7.30
C GLU A 26 -13.44 -8.92 -7.33
N ALA A 27 -12.98 -8.16 -8.34
CA ALA A 27 -11.62 -7.67 -8.41
C ALA A 27 -11.27 -6.78 -7.20
N PHE A 28 -12.17 -5.86 -6.82
CA PHE A 28 -11.99 -5.07 -5.61
C PHE A 28 -11.94 -5.95 -4.35
N GLY A 29 -12.81 -6.95 -4.24
CA GLY A 29 -12.83 -7.90 -3.13
C GLY A 29 -11.50 -8.64 -2.97
N ARG A 30 -10.90 -9.11 -4.08
CA ARG A 30 -9.59 -9.76 -4.07
C ARG A 30 -8.49 -8.84 -3.57
N LEU A 31 -8.45 -7.59 -4.06
CA LEU A 31 -7.49 -6.58 -3.56
C LEU A 31 -7.64 -6.37 -2.05
N ILE A 32 -8.87 -6.21 -1.56
CA ILE A 32 -9.08 -6.01 -0.12
C ILE A 32 -8.62 -7.22 0.67
N GLU A 33 -8.96 -8.44 0.25
CA GLU A 33 -8.53 -9.65 0.95
C GLU A 33 -7.01 -9.81 0.97
N GLU A 34 -6.32 -9.47 -0.12
CA GLU A 34 -4.85 -9.45 -0.22
C GLU A 34 -4.22 -8.55 0.85
N TYR A 35 -4.76 -7.34 1.04
CA TYR A 35 -4.16 -6.35 1.95
C TYR A 35 -4.75 -6.33 3.36
N LYS A 36 -5.87 -7.02 3.61
CA LYS A 36 -6.63 -7.00 4.86
C LYS A 36 -5.79 -7.28 6.10
N VAL A 37 -4.95 -8.31 6.06
CA VAL A 37 -4.09 -8.68 7.19
C VAL A 37 -3.06 -7.59 7.49
N SER A 38 -2.44 -7.01 6.46
CA SER A 38 -1.47 -5.93 6.61
C SER A 38 -2.13 -4.66 7.16
N LEU A 39 -3.32 -4.30 6.65
CA LEU A 39 -4.09 -3.16 7.12
C LEU A 39 -4.46 -3.32 8.60
N TYR A 40 -4.97 -4.49 8.98
CA TYR A 40 -5.35 -4.78 10.36
C TYR A 40 -4.15 -4.69 11.31
N ARG A 41 -2.98 -5.23 10.92
CA ARG A 41 -1.74 -5.12 11.70
C ARG A 41 -1.31 -3.67 11.90
N ILE A 42 -1.42 -2.83 10.88
CA ILE A 42 -1.08 -1.40 11.00
C ILE A 42 -2.08 -0.69 11.90
N ALA A 43 -3.38 -0.96 11.77
CA ALA A 43 -4.40 -0.38 12.65
C ALA A 43 -4.15 -0.74 14.12
N LEU A 44 -3.77 -1.99 14.42
CA LEU A 44 -3.38 -2.43 15.77
C LEU A 44 -2.19 -1.66 16.36
N THR A 45 -1.30 -1.12 15.54
CA THR A 45 -0.18 -0.28 16.05
C THR A 45 -0.63 1.14 16.41
N MET A 46 -1.81 1.56 15.95
CA MET A 46 -2.32 2.93 16.12
C MET A 46 -3.50 3.03 17.09
N LEU A 47 -4.30 1.96 17.20
CA LEU A 47 -5.55 1.93 17.93
C LEU A 47 -5.54 0.74 18.91
N THR A 48 -6.07 0.97 20.11
CA THR A 48 -6.12 -0.04 21.17
C THR A 48 -7.46 -0.78 21.19
N GLU A 49 -8.56 -0.07 20.97
CA GLU A 49 -9.90 -0.63 21.03
C GLU A 49 -10.22 -1.41 19.75
N LYS A 50 -10.71 -2.65 19.92
CA LYS A 50 -11.08 -3.50 18.79
C LYS A 50 -12.15 -2.86 17.90
N GLN A 51 -13.13 -2.19 18.51
CA GLN A 51 -14.21 -1.52 17.78
C GLN A 51 -13.67 -0.39 16.89
N ASP A 52 -12.70 0.39 17.38
CA ASP A 52 -12.07 1.45 16.58
C ASP A 52 -11.29 0.89 15.38
N ILE A 53 -10.62 -0.25 15.57
CA ILE A 53 -9.91 -0.93 14.49
C ILE A 53 -10.90 -1.39 13.42
N GLU A 54 -12.00 -2.02 13.83
CA GLU A 54 -13.06 -2.46 12.92
C GLU A 54 -13.68 -1.27 12.17
N ASP A 55 -13.96 -0.16 12.85
CA ASP A 55 -14.47 1.07 12.25
C ASP A 55 -13.47 1.68 11.27
N ALA A 56 -12.17 1.74 11.61
CA ALA A 56 -11.12 2.23 10.72
C ALA A 56 -11.01 1.36 9.46
N MET A 57 -11.06 0.03 9.61
CA MET A 57 -11.01 -0.92 8.51
C MET A 57 -12.22 -0.75 7.57
N GLN A 58 -13.43 -0.71 8.12
CA GLN A 58 -14.66 -0.54 7.33
C GLN A 58 -14.66 0.77 6.56
N ASN A 59 -14.36 1.89 7.24
CA ASN A 59 -14.28 3.20 6.61
C ASN A 59 -13.20 3.24 5.52
N THR A 60 -12.07 2.57 5.73
CA THR A 60 -11.00 2.45 4.74
C THR A 60 -11.49 1.74 3.49
N ILE A 61 -12.17 0.60 3.64
CA ILE A 61 -12.71 -0.18 2.52
C ILE A 61 -13.72 0.63 1.72
N ILE A 62 -14.65 1.32 2.40
CA ILE A 62 -15.67 2.16 1.75
C ILE A 62 -15.01 3.29 0.95
N LYS A 63 -14.10 4.05 1.58
CA LYS A 63 -13.38 5.16 0.92
C LYS A 63 -12.48 4.67 -0.20
N ALA A 64 -11.89 3.49 -0.06
CA ALA A 64 -11.11 2.87 -1.13
C ALA A 64 -12.02 2.49 -2.31
N TYR A 65 -13.18 1.91 -2.06
CA TYR A 65 -14.11 1.54 -3.13
C TYR A 65 -14.60 2.78 -3.91
N GLU A 66 -14.98 3.84 -3.20
CA GLU A 66 -15.41 5.11 -3.82
C GLU A 66 -14.25 5.85 -4.51
N GLY A 67 -13.04 5.73 -3.97
CA GLY A 67 -11.87 6.48 -4.39
C GLY A 67 -11.03 5.83 -5.49
N ILE A 68 -11.16 4.52 -5.72
CA ILE A 68 -10.23 3.76 -6.57
C ILE A 68 -10.20 4.28 -8.01
N ILE A 69 -11.31 4.80 -8.52
CA ILE A 69 -11.40 5.40 -9.86
C ILE A 69 -10.46 6.59 -10.04
N TYR A 70 -10.15 7.31 -8.95
CA TYR A 70 -9.28 8.49 -8.95
C TYR A 70 -7.80 8.15 -8.69
N LEU A 71 -7.46 6.88 -8.44
CA LEU A 71 -6.07 6.44 -8.29
C LEU A 71 -5.32 6.67 -9.61
N LYS A 72 -4.31 7.54 -9.60
CA LYS A 72 -3.59 7.96 -10.82
C LYS A 72 -2.77 6.84 -11.47
N LYS A 73 -2.16 6.00 -10.63
CA LYS A 73 -1.18 4.98 -11.00
C LYS A 73 -1.50 3.71 -10.23
N ASN A 74 -1.70 2.61 -10.96
CA ASN A 74 -2.19 1.37 -10.37
C ASN A 74 -1.13 0.74 -9.46
N GLU A 75 0.16 0.92 -9.77
CA GLU A 75 1.28 0.39 -8.97
C GLU A 75 1.28 0.93 -7.52
N PHE A 76 0.65 2.08 -7.27
CA PHE A 76 0.59 2.71 -5.94
C PHE A 76 -0.65 2.36 -5.13
N PHE A 77 -1.44 1.36 -5.54
CA PHE A 77 -2.67 0.97 -4.84
C PHE A 77 -2.42 0.70 -3.36
N LYS A 78 -1.40 -0.10 -3.00
CA LYS A 78 -1.08 -0.40 -1.60
C LYS A 78 -0.76 0.87 -0.80
N THR A 79 0.17 1.69 -1.26
CA THR A 79 0.53 2.94 -0.55
C THR A 79 -0.67 3.87 -0.39
N TRP A 80 -1.51 3.97 -1.43
CA TRP A 80 -2.73 4.78 -1.38
C TRP A 80 -3.75 4.23 -0.37
N LEU A 81 -3.97 2.91 -0.35
CA LEU A 81 -4.87 2.24 0.60
C LEU A 81 -4.39 2.40 2.05
N LEU A 82 -3.08 2.24 2.30
CA LEU A 82 -2.47 2.49 3.61
C LEU A 82 -2.65 3.94 4.07
N LYS A 83 -2.53 4.92 3.16
CA LYS A 83 -2.76 6.33 3.49
C LYS A 83 -4.20 6.59 3.93
N ILE A 84 -5.18 5.95 3.29
CA ILE A 84 -6.59 6.02 3.72
C ILE A 84 -6.71 5.48 5.15
N LEU A 85 -6.20 4.28 5.44
CA LEU A 85 -6.26 3.68 6.76
C LEU A 85 -5.64 4.55 7.85
N ILE A 86 -4.43 5.05 7.61
CA ILE A 86 -3.71 5.91 8.56
C ILE A 86 -4.53 7.18 8.85
N ASN A 87 -5.19 7.74 7.83
CA ASN A 87 -6.04 8.91 8.01
C ASN A 87 -7.31 8.59 8.83
N GLU A 88 -7.91 7.41 8.64
CA GLU A 88 -9.03 6.95 9.48
C GLU A 88 -8.61 6.75 10.93
N CYS A 89 -7.49 6.06 11.18
CA CYS A 89 -6.95 5.86 12.53
C CYS A 89 -6.66 7.21 13.21
N ARG A 90 -6.03 8.15 12.50
CA ARG A 90 -5.79 9.51 13.00
C ARG A 90 -7.10 10.26 13.27
N SER A 91 -8.14 10.03 12.48
CA SER A 91 -9.46 10.64 12.68
C SER A 91 -10.08 10.19 14.00
N ILE A 92 -10.02 8.89 14.28
CA ILE A 92 -10.49 8.28 15.53
C ILE A 92 -9.68 8.83 16.72
N LEU A 93 -8.35 8.82 16.65
CA LEU A 93 -7.48 9.38 17.71
C LEU A 93 -7.76 10.87 17.98
N ARG A 94 -8.06 11.67 16.95
CA ARG A 94 -8.46 13.07 17.14
C ARG A 94 -9.78 13.22 17.89
N LYS A 95 -10.74 12.30 17.71
CA LYS A 95 -12.00 12.31 18.48
C LYS A 95 -11.72 12.07 19.96
N TYR A 96 -10.84 11.14 20.31
CA TYR A 96 -10.43 10.91 21.70
C TYR A 96 -9.74 12.11 22.34
N LYS A 97 -8.80 12.76 21.62
CA LYS A 97 -8.12 13.98 22.12
C LYS A 97 -9.05 15.14 22.40
N ARG A 98 -10.23 15.20 21.77
CA ARG A 98 -11.25 16.22 22.06
C ARG A 98 -12.05 15.92 23.33
N VAL A 99 -12.00 14.69 23.82
CA VAL A 99 -12.85 14.19 24.92
C VAL A 99 -12.04 13.90 26.20
N ALA A 100 -10.71 13.71 26.12
CA ALA A 100 -9.86 13.34 27.27
C ALA A 100 -8.68 14.31 27.55
N PRO A 101 -8.31 14.57 28.82
CA PRO A 101 -7.04 15.22 29.18
C PRO A 101 -5.84 14.27 28.99
N ILE A 102 -5.12 14.48 27.88
CA ILE A 102 -3.73 14.13 27.48
C ILE A 102 -2.94 13.06 28.26
N GLU A 103 -2.61 11.97 27.55
CA GLU A 103 -1.24 11.48 27.33
C GLU A 103 -1.11 11.09 25.83
N GLN A 104 -0.14 11.66 25.10
CA GLN A 104 -0.01 11.49 23.65
C GLN A 104 1.15 10.57 23.30
N VAL A 105 0.85 9.44 22.65
CA VAL A 105 1.88 8.64 21.94
C VAL A 105 2.04 9.20 20.53
N ASN A 106 3.17 9.85 20.26
CA ASN A 106 3.56 10.23 18.90
C ASN A 106 4.16 8.99 18.21
N VAL A 107 3.34 8.28 17.43
CA VAL A 107 3.84 7.23 16.53
C VAL A 107 4.26 7.91 15.23
N ASP A 108 5.56 8.16 15.08
CA ASP A 108 6.15 8.56 13.81
C ASP A 108 6.16 7.35 12.87
N ILE A 109 5.03 7.12 12.19
CA ILE A 109 4.96 6.10 11.14
C ILE A 109 5.61 6.70 9.90
N GLY A 110 6.93 6.60 9.85
CA GLY A 110 7.69 6.75 8.62
C GLY A 110 7.24 5.69 7.64
N VAL A 111 6.20 5.99 6.84
CA VAL A 111 5.85 5.19 5.66
C VAL A 111 6.99 5.39 4.67
N ARG A 112 8.07 4.63 4.84
CA ARG A 112 9.11 4.48 3.82
C ARG A 112 8.43 3.78 2.65
N ASP A 113 8.34 4.48 1.52
CA ASP A 113 7.96 3.89 0.23
C ASP A 113 9.03 2.85 -0.18
N ASP A 114 8.99 1.68 0.43
CA ASP A 114 9.96 0.59 0.21
C ASP A 114 9.78 -0.10 -1.15
N TYR A 115 8.85 0.38 -1.98
CA TYR A 115 8.71 -0.03 -3.37
C TYR A 115 9.87 0.44 -4.27
N SER A 116 10.62 1.45 -3.85
CA SER A 116 11.76 1.97 -4.63
C SER A 116 13.03 1.11 -4.54
N ASN A 117 13.11 0.18 -3.57
CA ASN A 117 14.28 -0.69 -3.39
C ASN A 117 14.18 -2.03 -4.14
N ILE A 118 12.98 -2.51 -4.43
CA ILE A 118 12.80 -3.82 -5.08
C ILE A 118 13.00 -3.72 -6.59
N GLU A 119 12.63 -2.60 -7.23
CA GLU A 119 12.66 -2.50 -8.70
C GLU A 119 13.99 -2.00 -9.28
N ILE A 120 14.71 -1.09 -8.64
CA ILE A 120 15.90 -0.47 -9.28
C ILE A 120 17.10 -1.43 -9.27
N GLN A 121 17.35 -2.11 -8.15
CA GLN A 121 18.47 -3.05 -8.03
C GLN A 121 18.24 -4.32 -8.88
N GLN A 122 16.98 -4.73 -9.04
CA GLN A 122 16.63 -5.93 -9.81
C GLN A 122 16.56 -5.64 -11.32
N ALA A 123 16.08 -4.46 -11.74
CA ALA A 123 16.08 -4.05 -13.15
C ALA A 123 17.49 -3.82 -13.71
N VAL A 124 18.44 -3.32 -12.90
CA VAL A 124 19.85 -3.18 -13.31
C VAL A 124 20.52 -4.54 -13.52
N ASN A 125 20.10 -5.56 -12.78
CA ASN A 125 20.62 -6.93 -12.91
C ASN A 125 19.94 -7.75 -14.03
N LEU A 126 18.80 -7.29 -14.55
CA LEU A 126 18.07 -7.93 -15.66
C LEU A 126 18.44 -7.38 -17.05
N LEU A 127 19.27 -6.34 -17.12
CA LEU A 127 19.83 -5.87 -18.39
C LEU A 127 20.94 -6.84 -18.81
N ASP A 128 20.73 -7.51 -19.94
CA ASP A 128 21.67 -8.40 -20.62
C ASP A 128 23.10 -7.88 -20.59
N ASP A 129 24.07 -8.80 -20.39
CA ASP A 129 25.50 -8.50 -20.45
C ASP A 129 25.93 -7.91 -21.81
N ASP A 130 25.12 -8.06 -22.86
CA ASP A 130 25.33 -7.48 -24.20
C ASP A 130 25.21 -5.95 -24.23
N LEU A 131 24.55 -5.32 -23.25
CA LEU A 131 24.43 -3.85 -23.16
C LEU A 131 25.46 -3.19 -22.22
N LYS A 132 26.30 -3.96 -21.51
CA LYS A 132 27.40 -3.42 -20.68
C LYS A 132 28.63 -3.02 -21.49
N ILE A 133 28.70 -3.40 -22.77
CA ILE A 133 29.91 -3.20 -23.60
C ILE A 133 30.07 -1.74 -24.06
N VAL A 134 28.99 -0.96 -24.12
CA VAL A 134 29.04 0.40 -24.74
C VAL A 134 29.45 1.51 -23.77
N THR A 135 29.47 1.29 -22.44
CA THR A 135 29.73 2.38 -21.48
C THR A 135 31.13 2.41 -20.85
N ARG A 136 32.09 1.61 -21.31
CA ARG A 136 33.50 1.72 -20.85
C ARG A 136 34.57 1.83 -21.94
N SER A 137 34.23 1.82 -23.23
CA SER A 137 35.16 2.17 -24.31
C SER A 137 35.27 3.68 -24.58
N ALA A 138 34.59 4.53 -23.80
CA ALA A 138 34.66 5.99 -23.90
C ALA A 138 35.22 6.64 -22.62
N THR A 139 36.40 6.19 -22.17
CA THR A 139 37.26 7.03 -21.33
C THR A 139 38.68 6.88 -21.83
N ARG A 140 38.97 7.61 -22.91
CA ARG A 140 40.31 8.05 -23.27
C ARG A 140 40.46 9.48 -22.80
#